data_AF-A0A847ZGL4-F1
#
_entry.id   AF-A0A847ZGL4-F1
#
_cell.length_a   1.000
_cell.length_b   1.000
_cell.length_c   1.000
_cell.angle_alpha   90.00
_cell.angle_beta   90.00
_cell.angle_gamma   90.00
#
_symmetry.space_group_name_H-M   'P 1'
#
loop_
_entity.id
_entity.type
_entity.pdbx_description
1 polymer ?
#
loop_
_entity_poly.entity_id
_entity_poly.type
_entity_poly.pdbx_seq_one_letter_code
_entity_poly.pdbx_strand_id
1 'polypeptide(L)'
;MKRNLITQEEADQSEMKNILTKALGIQPEMEADLDELTVMDGDILLLCTGGFSNMVTDDDALDIISSAQNASAACESMIDAANRNGGKDNITVVIGYVWKKKGHSALMKFMEFFRR
;
A
#
# COMPACT_ATOMS: atom_id res chain seq x y z
N MET A 1 -6.99 17.53 2.20
CA MET A 1 -8.02 18.42 2.79
C MET A 1 -7.87 18.39 4.31
N LYS A 2 -8.01 19.53 4.99
CA LYS A 2 -7.89 19.60 6.47
C LYS A 2 -8.96 18.71 7.11
N ARG A 3 -8.50 17.85 8.04
CA ARG A 3 -9.29 16.89 8.83
C ARG A 3 -10.52 17.56 9.49
N ASN A 4 -11.68 16.90 9.40
CA ASN A 4 -12.95 17.14 10.13
C ASN A 4 -14.04 18.06 9.54
N LEU A 5 -14.14 18.28 8.22
CA LEU A 5 -15.29 19.01 7.64
C LEU A 5 -16.32 18.12 6.93
N ILE A 6 -15.95 16.91 6.55
CA ILE A 6 -16.79 15.93 5.85
C ILE A 6 -16.45 14.51 6.34
N THR A 7 -17.41 13.59 6.33
CA THR A 7 -17.16 12.17 6.60
C THR A 7 -16.37 11.52 5.45
N GLN A 8 -15.86 10.30 5.67
CA GLN A 8 -15.20 9.55 4.61
C GLN A 8 -16.16 9.28 3.44
N GLU A 9 -17.42 8.92 3.72
CA GLU A 9 -18.42 8.70 2.67
C GLU A 9 -18.72 9.99 1.88
N GLU A 10 -18.79 11.13 2.56
CA GLU A 10 -18.98 12.44 1.92
C GLU A 10 -17.77 12.85 1.07
N ALA A 11 -16.55 12.50 1.49
CA ALA A 11 -15.34 12.71 0.71
C ALA A 11 -15.34 11.87 -0.57
N ASP A 12 -15.76 10.60 -0.50
CA ASP A 12 -15.78 9.68 -1.64
C ASP A 12 -16.79 10.08 -2.72
N GLN A 13 -17.85 10.81 -2.35
CA GLN A 13 -18.86 11.37 -3.24
C GLN A 13 -18.57 12.81 -3.68
N SER A 14 -17.53 13.46 -3.14
CA SER A 14 -17.22 14.85 -3.46
C SER A 14 -16.77 15.01 -4.92
N GLU A 15 -17.28 16.04 -5.60
CA GLU A 15 -16.77 16.45 -6.92
C GLU A 15 -15.28 16.85 -6.86
N MET A 16 -14.78 17.20 -5.67
CA MET A 16 -13.40 17.61 -5.46
C MET A 16 -12.45 16.46 -5.09
N LYS A 17 -12.92 15.21 -5.04
CA LYS A 17 -12.13 14.08 -4.51
C LYS A 17 -10.81 13.81 -5.25
N ASN A 18 -10.73 14.18 -6.52
CA ASN A 18 -9.54 13.98 -7.36
C ASN A 18 -8.66 15.25 -7.49
N ILE A 19 -8.96 16.33 -6.75
CA ILE A 19 -8.15 17.55 -6.81
C ILE A 19 -6.90 17.39 -5.95
N LEU A 20 -5.74 17.32 -6.62
CA LEU A 20 -4.43 17.31 -5.97
C LEU A 20 -4.09 18.70 -5.43
N THR A 21 -3.75 18.79 -4.15
CA THR A 21 -3.32 20.04 -3.50
C THR A 21 -1.79 20.19 -3.43
N LYS A 22 -1.07 19.10 -3.73
CA LYS A 22 0.39 18.99 -3.74
C LYS A 22 0.77 18.15 -4.97
N ALA A 23 1.65 18.66 -5.84
CA ALA A 23 2.30 17.87 -6.89
C ALA A 23 3.71 18.38 -7.18
N LEU A 24 4.62 17.44 -7.46
CA LEU A 24 6.00 17.74 -7.84
C LEU A 24 6.04 18.54 -9.15
N GLY A 25 6.92 19.53 -9.22
CA GLY A 25 7.12 20.36 -10.42
C GLY A 25 6.17 21.56 -10.57
N ILE A 26 5.20 21.75 -9.67
CA ILE A 26 4.34 22.95 -9.66
C ILE A 26 5.02 24.10 -8.92
N GLN A 27 5.68 23.81 -7.80
CA GLN A 27 6.41 24.76 -6.98
C GLN A 27 7.91 24.41 -6.99
N PRO A 28 8.81 25.40 -6.89
CA PRO A 28 10.25 25.17 -6.89
C PRO A 28 10.72 24.36 -5.68
N GLU A 29 9.98 24.44 -4.57
CA GLU A 29 10.21 23.67 -3.36
C GLU A 29 8.91 22.98 -2.96
N MET A 30 9.02 21.74 -2.49
CA MET A 30 7.90 20.93 -2.03
C MET A 30 8.31 20.17 -0.77
N GLU A 31 7.47 20.24 0.25
CA GLU A 31 7.60 19.43 1.46
C GLU A 31 6.89 18.08 1.26
N ALA A 32 7.68 17.00 1.33
CA ALA A 32 7.16 15.64 1.36
C ALA A 32 6.58 15.32 2.74
N ASP A 33 5.44 14.63 2.75
CA ASP A 33 4.90 14.08 3.98
C ASP A 33 5.70 12.81 4.32
N LEU A 34 6.35 12.81 5.48
CA LEU A 34 7.15 11.70 5.99
C LEU A 34 6.42 11.05 7.16
N ASP A 35 6.34 9.72 7.12
CA ASP A 35 5.75 8.91 8.18
C ASP A 35 6.53 7.60 8.35
N GLU A 36 6.46 7.02 9.55
CA GLU A 36 7.13 5.77 9.90
C GLU A 36 6.09 4.73 10.32
N LEU A 37 6.13 3.57 9.67
CA LEU A 37 5.28 2.44 10.00
C LEU A 37 6.12 1.29 10.55
N THR A 38 5.75 0.78 11.73
CA THR A 38 6.35 -0.45 12.27
C THR A 38 5.68 -1.65 11.60
N VAL A 39 6.48 -2.48 10.93
CA VAL A 39 6.01 -3.70 10.26
C VAL A 39 6.35 -4.96 11.06
N MET A 40 5.47 -5.94 11.02
CA MET A 40 5.58 -7.24 11.65
C MET A 40 5.81 -8.36 10.63
N ASP A 41 6.23 -9.52 11.14
CA ASP A 41 6.39 -10.72 10.33
C ASP A 41 5.02 -11.19 9.83
N GLY A 42 4.87 -11.34 8.51
CA GLY A 42 3.61 -11.68 7.86
C GLY A 42 2.83 -10.46 7.35
N ASP A 43 3.27 -9.23 7.61
CA ASP A 43 2.60 -8.04 7.09
C ASP A 43 2.72 -7.92 5.58
N ILE A 44 1.74 -7.23 4.99
CA ILE A 44 1.68 -6.94 3.56
C ILE A 44 1.54 -5.43 3.39
N LEU A 45 2.45 -4.86 2.62
CA LEU A 45 2.42 -3.46 2.22
C LEU A 45 1.86 -3.36 0.80
N LEU A 46 0.77 -2.60 0.66
CA LEU A 46 0.19 -2.23 -0.63
C LEU A 46 0.42 -0.74 -0.87
N LEU A 47 1.11 -0.41 -1.96
CA LEU A 47 1.13 0.94 -2.52
C LEU A 47 0.32 0.94 -3.81
N CYS A 48 -0.56 1.91 -3.97
CA CYS A 48 -1.40 2.02 -5.16
C CYS A 48 -1.67 3.48 -5.55
N THR A 49 -2.08 3.68 -6.80
CA THR A 49 -2.57 4.98 -7.28
C THR A 49 -4.06 5.15 -6.98
N GLY A 50 -4.55 6.40 -7.03
CA GLY A 50 -5.98 6.70 -6.90
C GLY A 50 -6.84 5.96 -7.92
N GLY A 51 -6.30 5.60 -9.09
CA GLY A 51 -7.01 4.77 -10.07
C GLY A 51 -7.39 3.38 -9.55
N PHE A 52 -6.64 2.83 -8.58
CA PHE A 52 -6.97 1.58 -7.91
C PHE A 52 -7.96 1.78 -6.77
N SER A 53 -7.63 2.64 -5.80
CA SER A 53 -8.42 2.81 -4.56
C SER A 53 -9.81 3.40 -4.79
N ASN A 54 -10.03 4.07 -5.92
CA ASN A 54 -11.37 4.51 -6.34
C ASN A 54 -12.26 3.37 -6.87
N MET A 55 -11.68 2.20 -7.19
CA MET A 55 -12.37 1.07 -7.83
C MET A 55 -12.47 -0.15 -6.92
N VAL A 56 -11.53 -0.35 -6.02
CA VAL A 56 -11.43 -1.55 -5.17
C VAL A 56 -11.32 -1.09 -3.71
N THR A 57 -12.14 -1.70 -2.85
CA THR A 57 -12.15 -1.41 -1.40
C THR A 57 -10.96 -2.05 -0.69
N ASP A 58 -10.63 -1.58 0.51
CA ASP A 58 -9.54 -2.16 1.30
C ASP A 58 -9.81 -3.63 1.66
N ASP A 59 -11.07 -3.99 1.94
CA ASP A 59 -11.48 -5.36 2.24
C ASP A 59 -11.32 -6.27 1.00
N ASP A 60 -11.79 -5.82 -0.18
CA ASP A 60 -11.61 -6.56 -1.44
C ASP A 60 -10.12 -6.71 -1.78
N ALA A 61 -9.32 -5.67 -1.57
CA ALA A 61 -7.88 -5.71 -1.79
C ALA A 61 -7.23 -6.75 -0.88
N LEU A 62 -7.59 -6.78 0.41
CA LEU A 62 -7.09 -7.77 1.36
C LEU A 62 -7.47 -9.20 0.95
N ASP A 63 -8.72 -9.43 0.54
CA ASP A 63 -9.20 -10.74 0.09
C ASP A 63 -8.44 -11.22 -1.16
N ILE A 64 -8.21 -10.32 -2.12
CA ILE A 64 -7.44 -10.61 -3.34
C ILE A 64 -6.01 -11.01 -2.99
N ILE A 65 -5.33 -10.24 -2.14
CA ILE A 65 -3.94 -10.53 -1.75
C ILE A 65 -3.88 -11.87 -1.01
N SER A 66 -4.78 -12.07 -0.05
CA SER A 66 -4.78 -13.25 0.82
C SER A 66 -5.07 -14.54 0.05
N SER A 67 -5.79 -14.44 -1.06
CA SER A 67 -6.14 -15.58 -1.92
C SER A 67 -5.10 -15.85 -3.02
N ALA A 68 -4.17 -14.91 -3.27
CA ALA A 68 -3.22 -15.02 -4.35
C ALA A 68 -2.06 -15.97 -4.00
N GLN A 69 -1.60 -16.72 -5.01
CA GLN A 69 -0.49 -17.66 -4.83
C GLN A 69 0.86 -16.96 -4.61
N ASN A 70 1.05 -15.79 -5.21
CA ASN A 70 2.28 -15.02 -5.15
C ASN A 70 2.01 -13.55 -5.50
N ALA A 71 3.03 -12.71 -5.34
CA ALA A 71 2.97 -11.27 -5.61
C ALA A 71 2.49 -10.92 -7.02
N SER A 72 2.96 -11.63 -8.05
CA SER A 72 2.57 -11.35 -9.44
C SER A 72 1.09 -11.62 -9.64
N ALA A 73 0.62 -12.78 -9.19
CA ALA A 73 -0.78 -13.17 -9.28
C ALA A 73 -1.70 -12.21 -8.50
N ALA A 74 -1.23 -11.72 -7.34
CA ALA A 74 -1.94 -10.71 -6.55
C ALA A 74 -2.07 -9.39 -7.33
N CYS A 75 -0.96 -8.89 -7.87
CA CYS A 75 -0.95 -7.66 -8.68
C CYS A 75 -1.87 -7.80 -9.90
N GLU A 76 -1.77 -8.90 -10.66
CA GLU A 76 -2.63 -9.15 -11.82
C GLU A 76 -4.12 -9.17 -11.42
N SER A 77 -4.46 -9.88 -10.34
CA SER A 77 -5.84 -9.97 -9.85
C SER A 77 -6.38 -8.61 -9.38
N MET A 78 -5.54 -7.78 -8.77
CA MET A 78 -5.87 -6.41 -8.39
C MET A 78 -6.16 -5.51 -9.60
N ILE A 79 -5.29 -5.53 -10.60
CA ILE A 79 -5.48 -4.77 -11.83
C ILE A 79 -6.79 -5.19 -12.50
N ASP A 80 -7.04 -6.51 -12.59
CA ASP A 80 -8.27 -7.04 -13.17
C ASP A 80 -9.52 -6.64 -12.38
N ALA A 81 -9.47 -6.65 -11.05
CA ALA A 81 -10.57 -6.20 -10.21
C ALA A 81 -10.88 -4.72 -10.43
N ALA A 82 -9.87 -3.86 -10.44
CA ALA A 82 -10.04 -2.43 -10.68
C ALA A 82 -10.58 -2.13 -12.09
N ASN A 83 -10.11 -2.87 -13.10
CA ASN A 83 -10.64 -2.77 -14.46
C ASN A 83 -12.11 -3.22 -14.55
N ARG A 84 -12.47 -4.34 -13.92
CA ARG A 84 -13.88 -4.81 -13.87
C ARG A 84 -14.81 -3.83 -13.18
N ASN A 85 -14.31 -3.11 -12.17
CA ASN A 85 -15.07 -2.10 -11.43
C ASN A 85 -15.13 -0.74 -12.16
N GLY A 86 -14.49 -0.61 -13.33
CA GLY A 86 -14.72 0.49 -14.26
C GLY A 86 -13.46 1.03 -14.95
N GLY A 87 -12.26 0.80 -14.38
CA GLY A 87 -10.98 1.12 -15.04
C GLY A 87 -10.85 2.57 -15.55
N LYS A 88 -11.33 3.54 -14.76
CA LYS A 88 -11.50 4.94 -15.23
C LYS A 88 -10.22 5.78 -15.28
N ASP A 89 -9.12 5.28 -14.74
CA ASP A 89 -7.84 5.99 -14.63
C ASP A 89 -6.70 4.97 -14.73
N ASN A 90 -5.46 5.46 -14.81
CA ASN A 90 -4.27 4.62 -14.76
C ASN A 90 -4.15 3.93 -13.40
N ILE A 91 -4.06 2.61 -13.44
CA ILE A 91 -3.96 1.76 -12.26
C ILE A 91 -2.50 1.33 -12.11
N THR A 92 -1.94 1.53 -10.93
CA THR A 92 -0.63 1.00 -10.57
C THR A 92 -0.70 0.47 -9.15
N VAL A 93 -0.16 -0.72 -8.93
CA VAL A 93 -0.08 -1.38 -7.64
C VAL A 93 1.32 -1.95 -7.42
N VAL A 94 1.79 -1.90 -6.18
CA VAL A 94 3.04 -2.52 -5.72
C VAL A 94 2.75 -3.23 -4.42
N ILE A 95 3.09 -4.52 -4.35
CA ILE A 95 2.87 -5.36 -3.17
C ILE A 95 4.22 -5.81 -2.61
N GLY A 96 4.46 -5.53 -1.34
CA GLY A 96 5.60 -6.02 -0.58
C GLY A 96 5.15 -6.95 0.54
N TYR A 97 5.68 -8.17 0.57
CA TYR A 97 5.45 -9.10 1.68
C TYR A 97 6.60 -8.99 2.67
N VAL A 98 6.28 -8.86 3.95
CA VAL A 98 7.26 -8.75 5.03
C VAL A 98 7.40 -10.11 5.69
N TRP A 99 8.61 -10.67 5.67
CA TRP A 99 8.92 -11.88 6.41
C TRP A 99 10.25 -11.80 7.13
N LYS A 100 10.33 -12.40 8.31
CA LYS A 100 11.58 -12.58 9.04
C LYS A 100 12.41 -13.66 8.35
N LYS A 101 13.62 -13.28 7.94
CA LYS A 101 14.63 -14.25 7.51
C LYS A 101 15.02 -15.13 8.71
N LYS A 102 14.58 -16.38 8.75
CA LYS A 102 15.15 -17.38 9.68
C LYS A 102 16.60 -17.61 9.28
N GLY A 103 17.57 -17.10 10.05
CA GLY A 103 18.95 -17.57 9.85
C GLY A 103 20.14 -16.69 10.21
N HIS A 104 20.06 -15.72 11.12
CA HIS A 104 21.29 -15.20 11.74
C HIS A 104 21.27 -15.12 13.27
N SER A 105 20.12 -15.28 13.93
CA SER A 105 20.08 -15.22 15.40
C SER A 105 20.66 -16.46 16.08
N ALA A 106 20.42 -17.66 15.54
CA ALA A 106 20.93 -18.89 16.15
C ALA A 106 22.45 -19.04 15.98
N LEU A 107 22.97 -18.74 14.78
CA LEU A 107 24.42 -18.82 14.51
C LEU A 107 25.19 -17.70 15.25
N MET A 108 24.65 -16.48 15.32
CA MET A 108 25.23 -15.41 16.15
C MET A 108 25.17 -15.74 17.64
N LYS A 109 24.04 -16.24 18.18
CA LYS A 109 23.93 -16.69 19.58
C LYS A 109 24.90 -17.85 19.86
N PHE A 110 25.07 -18.76 18.90
CA PHE A 110 26.03 -19.86 18.99
C PHE A 110 27.48 -19.35 18.99
N MET A 111 27.81 -18.40 18.11
CA MET A 111 29.15 -17.79 18.06
C MET A 111 29.46 -16.94 19.30
N GLU A 112 28.48 -16.23 19.87
CA GLU A 112 28.64 -15.51 21.14
C GLU A 112 28.80 -16.45 22.35
N PHE A 113 28.11 -17.61 22.34
CA PHE A 113 28.25 -18.63 23.38
C PHE A 113 29.66 -19.22 23.46
N PHE A 114 30.35 -19.37 22.32
CA PHE A 114 31.74 -19.84 22.26
C PHE A 114 32.80 -18.73 22.44
N ARG A 115 32.38 -17.46 22.55
CA ARG A 115 33.27 -16.32 22.81
C ARG A 115 33.40 -15.99 24.32
N ARG A 116 33.07 -16.96 25.19
CA ARG A 116 33.30 -16.97 26.64
C ARG A 116 34.21 -18.14 26.99
#